data_AF-A0A382ZD01-F1
#
_entry.id   AF-A0A382ZD01-F1
#
_cell.length_a   1.000
_cell.length_b   1.000
_cell.length_c   1.000
_cell.angle_alpha   90.00
_cell.angle_beta   90.00
_cell.angle_gamma   90.00
#
_symmetry.space_group_name_H-M   'P 1'
#
loop_
_entity.id
_entity.type
_entity.pdbx_description
1 polymer ?
#
loop_
_entity_poly.entity_id
_entity_poly.type
_entity_poly.pdbx_seq_one_letter_code
_entity_poly.pdbx_strand_id
1 'polypeptide(L)'
;MSGIWPGDTQCVVMLGFDVDGVSSWLNRDPNFAQLPSLMSMAEYGPSVATPRILDMLDNHSIKASFYVPGYVAETHVEMVKEIARRGHEIAHHG
;
A
#
# COMPACT_ATOMS: atom_id res chain seq x y z
N MET A 1 19.96 -29.78 -4.01
CA MET A 1 18.73 -29.49 -3.26
C MET A 1 18.00 -28.40 -4.02
N SER A 2 16.95 -28.71 -4.76
CA SER A 2 16.05 -27.68 -5.28
C SER A 2 15.09 -27.32 -4.16
N GLY A 3 15.12 -26.08 -3.69
CA GLY A 3 14.18 -25.60 -2.67
C GLY A 3 12.73 -25.58 -3.20
N ILE A 4 11.79 -25.14 -2.36
CA ILE A 4 10.38 -24.92 -2.76
C ILE A 4 10.20 -23.83 -3.84
N TRP A 5 11.29 -23.16 -4.21
CA TRP A 5 11.33 -22.07 -5.20
C TRP A 5 12.01 -22.52 -6.49
N PRO A 6 11.56 -22.03 -7.67
CA PRO A 6 12.08 -22.47 -8.96
C PRO A 6 13.58 -22.21 -9.16
N GLY A 7 14.21 -23.04 -9.98
CA GLY A 7 15.56 -22.81 -10.50
C GLY A 7 16.66 -22.87 -9.42
N ASP A 8 17.58 -21.91 -9.49
CA ASP A 8 18.70 -21.71 -8.58
C ASP A 8 18.41 -20.63 -7.51
N THR A 9 17.15 -20.27 -7.31
CA THR A 9 16.72 -19.25 -6.34
C THR A 9 17.27 -19.54 -4.94
N GLN A 10 18.09 -18.61 -4.42
CA GLN A 10 18.71 -18.73 -3.09
C GLN A 10 18.04 -17.87 -2.02
N CYS A 11 17.33 -16.82 -2.44
CA CYS A 11 16.64 -15.88 -1.56
C CYS A 11 15.38 -15.38 -2.25
N VAL A 12 14.30 -15.25 -1.48
CA VAL A 12 13.06 -14.65 -1.93
C VAL A 12 12.84 -13.37 -1.15
N VAL A 13 12.54 -12.30 -1.87
CA VAL A 13 12.23 -10.99 -1.29
C VAL A 13 10.79 -10.65 -1.67
N MET A 14 10.01 -10.24 -0.68
CA MET A 14 8.66 -9.75 -0.86
C MET A 14 8.61 -8.29 -0.43
N LEU A 15 8.13 -7.42 -1.32
CA LEU A 15 7.88 -6.02 -1.00
C LEU A 15 6.42 -5.88 -0.57
N GLY A 16 6.22 -5.42 0.67
CA GLY A 16 4.92 -5.09 1.24
C GLY A 16 4.83 -3.59 1.49
N PHE A 17 3.67 -3.00 1.18
CA PHE A 17 3.38 -1.59 1.44
C PHE A 17 2.06 -1.46 2.22
N ASP A 18 2.14 -0.91 3.42
CA ASP A 18 0.96 -0.62 4.25
C ASP A 18 0.43 0.78 3.90
N VAL A 19 -0.78 0.84 3.34
CA VAL A 19 -1.39 2.08 2.85
C VAL A 19 -2.39 2.61 3.88
N ASP A 20 -1.88 2.96 5.06
CA ASP A 20 -2.70 3.28 6.23
C ASP A 20 -3.50 4.59 6.10
N GLY A 21 -2.97 5.57 5.37
CA GLY A 21 -3.56 6.90 5.26
C GLY A 21 -3.90 7.51 6.62
N VAL A 22 -5.02 8.24 6.67
CA VAL A 22 -5.54 8.83 7.91
C VAL A 22 -6.09 7.78 8.90
N SER A 23 -6.38 6.56 8.45
CA SER A 23 -7.14 5.58 9.24
C SER A 23 -6.40 5.15 10.51
N SER A 24 -5.07 5.00 10.45
CA SER A 24 -4.24 4.63 11.61
C SER A 24 -4.24 5.71 12.70
N TRP A 25 -4.37 6.98 12.33
CA TRP A 25 -4.47 8.09 13.28
C TRP A 25 -5.88 8.20 13.88
N LEU A 26 -6.91 8.16 13.03
CA LEU A 26 -8.29 8.27 13.47
C LEU A 26 -8.71 7.09 14.36
N ASN A 27 -8.16 5.90 14.14
CA ASN A 27 -8.40 4.74 15.01
C ASN A 27 -7.77 4.92 16.42
N ARG A 28 -6.66 5.66 16.53
CA ARG A 28 -5.98 5.92 17.81
C ARG A 28 -6.70 6.98 18.63
N ASP A 29 -7.06 8.10 18.00
CA ASP A 29 -7.83 9.17 18.62
C ASP A 29 -8.62 9.92 17.53
N PRO A 30 -9.96 9.87 17.55
CA PRO A 30 -10.80 10.61 16.60
C PRO A 30 -10.54 12.13 16.61
N ASN A 31 -10.02 12.70 17.70
CA ASN A 31 -9.71 14.13 17.78
C ASN A 31 -8.54 14.54 16.88
N PHE A 32 -7.73 13.59 16.40
CA PHE A 32 -6.67 13.88 15.41
C PHE A 32 -7.22 14.40 14.08
N ALA A 33 -8.50 14.21 13.78
CA ALA A 33 -9.16 14.85 12.65
C ALA A 33 -9.04 16.39 12.68
N GLN A 34 -8.87 16.98 13.87
CA GLN A 34 -8.74 18.43 14.06
C GLN A 34 -7.31 18.95 13.90
N LEU A 35 -6.35 18.07 13.57
CA LEU A 35 -4.95 18.42 13.36
C LEU A 35 -4.63 18.43 11.85
N PRO A 36 -4.83 19.56 11.15
CA PRO A 36 -4.76 19.61 9.69
C PRO A 36 -3.38 19.21 9.13
N SER A 37 -2.29 19.54 9.83
CA SER A 37 -0.94 19.14 9.42
C SER A 37 -0.73 17.62 9.53
N LEU A 38 -1.32 16.98 10.53
CA LEU A 38 -1.25 15.53 10.70
C LEU A 38 -2.09 14.82 9.64
N MET A 39 -3.32 15.30 9.41
CA MET A 39 -4.20 14.74 8.39
C MET A 39 -3.60 14.89 6.99
N SER A 40 -3.03 16.05 6.67
CA SER A 40 -2.34 16.27 5.40
C SER A 40 -1.13 15.35 5.22
N MET A 41 -0.32 15.16 6.26
CA MET A 41 0.81 14.23 6.22
C MET A 41 0.35 12.78 5.97
N ALA A 42 -0.69 12.33 6.68
CA ALA A 42 -1.21 10.98 6.55
C ALA A 42 -1.85 10.73 5.16
N GLU A 43 -2.56 11.72 4.65
CA GLU A 43 -3.23 11.69 3.34
C GLU A 43 -2.24 11.61 2.16
N TYR A 44 -1.02 12.09 2.34
CA TYR A 44 0.02 12.01 1.33
C TYR A 44 0.31 10.56 0.88
N GLY A 45 0.20 9.59 1.79
CA GLY A 45 0.42 8.17 1.48
C GLY A 45 -0.49 7.67 0.35
N PRO A 46 -1.81 7.58 0.59
CA PRO A 46 -2.79 7.17 -0.42
C PRO A 46 -2.79 8.04 -1.69
N SER A 47 -2.79 9.37 -1.53
CA SER A 47 -3.04 10.30 -2.64
C SER A 47 -1.83 10.61 -3.50
N VAL A 48 -0.60 10.47 -2.97
CA VAL A 48 0.62 10.90 -3.68
C VAL A 48 1.70 9.84 -3.68
N ALA A 49 1.99 9.21 -2.54
CA ALA A 49 3.07 8.24 -2.45
C ALA A 49 2.74 6.94 -3.20
N THR A 50 1.54 6.39 -3.02
CA THR A 50 1.14 5.13 -3.66
C THR A 50 1.23 5.18 -5.19
N PRO A 51 0.69 6.20 -5.90
CA PRO A 51 0.87 6.30 -7.36
C PRO A 51 2.35 6.32 -7.79
N ARG A 52 3.21 7.02 -7.06
CA ARG A 52 4.65 7.09 -7.38
C ARG A 52 5.36 5.76 -7.12
N ILE A 53 4.97 5.04 -6.06
CA ILE A 53 5.49 3.71 -5.77
C ILE A 53 5.08 2.75 -6.89
N LEU A 54 3.84 2.81 -7.36
CA LEU A 54 3.38 2.01 -8.50
C LEU A 54 4.21 2.30 -9.76
N ASP A 55 4.44 3.57 -10.08
CA ASP A 55 5.29 3.96 -11.23
C ASP A 55 6.73 3.45 -11.07
N MET A 56 7.29 3.51 -9.86
CA MET A 56 8.62 2.97 -9.57
C MET A 56 8.68 1.45 -9.75
N LEU A 57 7.67 0.72 -9.27
CA LEU A 57 7.59 -0.73 -9.40
C LEU A 57 7.45 -1.16 -10.86
N ASP A 58 6.64 -0.44 -11.65
CA ASP A 58 6.49 -0.68 -13.09
C ASP A 58 7.82 -0.48 -13.84
N ASN A 59 8.56 0.60 -13.53
CA ASN A 59 9.87 0.87 -14.13
C ASN A 59 10.90 -0.25 -13.88
N HIS A 60 10.75 -1.00 -12.77
CA HIS A 60 11.62 -2.13 -12.45
C HIS A 60 10.99 -3.49 -12.80
N SER A 61 9.76 -3.50 -13.34
CA SER A 61 8.99 -4.73 -13.59
C SER A 61 8.82 -5.60 -12.34
N ILE A 62 8.66 -4.99 -11.17
CA ILE A 62 8.53 -5.67 -9.88
C ILE A 62 7.05 -5.73 -9.46
N LYS A 63 6.60 -6.89 -8.98
CA LYS A 63 5.30 -7.04 -8.29
C LYS A 63 5.48 -7.00 -6.78
N ALA A 64 4.43 -6.57 -6.10
CA ALA A 64 4.43 -6.28 -4.68
C ALA A 64 3.01 -6.46 -4.13
N SER A 65 2.91 -6.46 -2.80
CA SER A 65 1.64 -6.58 -2.09
C SER A 65 1.33 -5.27 -1.36
N PHE A 66 0.10 -4.78 -1.50
CA PHE A 66 -0.39 -3.57 -0.85
C PHE A 66 -1.44 -3.96 0.19
N TYR A 67 -1.17 -3.62 1.45
CA TYR A 67 -2.04 -3.88 2.57
C TYR A 67 -2.88 -2.63 2.82
N VAL A 68 -4.19 -2.72 2.59
CA VAL A 68 -5.09 -1.56 2.55
C VAL A 68 -6.20 -1.72 3.60
N PRO A 69 -6.30 -0.82 4.59
CA PRO A 69 -7.44 -0.80 5.51
C PRO A 69 -8.75 -0.52 4.77
N GLY A 70 -9.86 -1.10 5.24
CA GLY A 70 -11.18 -0.91 4.60
C GLY A 70 -11.55 0.57 4.40
N TYR A 71 -11.33 1.40 5.41
CA TYR A 71 -11.61 2.85 5.34
C TYR A 71 -10.81 3.55 4.23
N VAL A 72 -9.54 3.18 4.04
CA VAL A 72 -8.71 3.75 2.96
C VAL A 72 -9.21 3.27 1.62
N ALA A 73 -9.56 1.97 1.51
CA ALA A 73 -10.10 1.42 0.27
C ALA A 73 -11.42 2.11 -0.16
N GLU A 74 -12.31 2.38 0.78
CA GLU A 74 -13.58 3.08 0.53
C GLU A 74 -13.40 4.56 0.15
N THR A 75 -12.41 5.23 0.74
CA THR A 75 -12.14 6.66 0.47
C THR A 75 -11.24 6.88 -0.76
N HIS A 76 -10.51 5.86 -1.20
CA HIS A 76 -9.55 5.92 -2.30
C HIS A 76 -9.75 4.79 -3.33
N VAL A 77 -11.00 4.57 -3.72
CA VAL A 77 -11.39 3.46 -4.60
C VAL A 77 -10.56 3.38 -5.90
N GLU A 78 -10.29 4.51 -6.54
CA GLU A 78 -9.53 4.53 -7.80
C GLU A 78 -8.06 4.13 -7.62
N MET A 79 -7.45 4.47 -6.47
CA MET A 79 -6.11 4.03 -6.12
C MET A 79 -6.05 2.50 -5.92
N VAL A 80 -7.05 1.93 -5.24
CA VAL A 80 -7.16 0.47 -5.07
C VAL A 80 -7.36 -0.24 -6.41
N LYS A 81 -8.26 0.28 -7.27
CA LYS A 81 -8.44 -0.25 -8.62
C LYS A 81 -7.16 -0.19 -9.44
N GLU A 82 -6.38 0.87 -9.30
CA GLU A 82 -5.12 1.03 -10.01
C GLU A 82 -4.05 0.02 -9.55
N ILE A 83 -3.94 -0.24 -8.24
CA ILE A 83 -3.09 -1.30 -7.68
C ILE A 83 -3.46 -2.65 -8.32
N ALA A 84 -4.76 -2.99 -8.35
CA ALA A 84 -5.25 -4.24 -8.95
C ALA A 84 -4.98 -4.29 -10.46
N ARG A 85 -5.26 -3.20 -11.19
CA ARG A 85 -5.10 -3.10 -12.64
C ARG A 85 -3.64 -3.30 -13.06
N ARG A 86 -2.69 -2.83 -12.25
CA ARG A 86 -1.25 -3.05 -12.46
C ARG A 86 -0.79 -4.44 -12.02
N GLY A 87 -1.66 -5.29 -11.48
CA GLY A 87 -1.37 -6.69 -11.16
C GLY A 87 -0.59 -6.88 -9.86
N HIS A 88 -0.69 -5.92 -8.93
CA HIS A 88 -0.19 -6.09 -7.56
C HIS A 88 -1.23 -6.81 -6.70
N GLU A 89 -0.79 -7.48 -5.65
CA GLU A 89 -1.67 -8.06 -4.66
C GLU A 89 -2.29 -6.96 -3.79
N ILE A 90 -3.58 -7.09 -3.47
CA ILE A 90 -4.25 -6.29 -2.45
C ILE A 90 -4.60 -7.21 -1.30
N ALA A 91 -4.09 -6.88 -0.10
CA ALA A 91 -4.27 -7.66 1.10
C ALA A 91 -5.02 -6.85 2.18
N HIS A 92 -5.70 -7.59 3.05
CA HIS A 92 -6.48 -7.01 4.15
C HIS A 92 -5.57 -6.39 5.20
N HIS A 93 -5.90 -5.17 5.68
CA HIS A 93 -5.11 -4.47 6.69
C HIS A 93 -5.94 -3.79 7.79
N GLY A 94 -7.09 -4.38 8.11
CA GLY A 94 -8.02 -3.91 9.15
C GLY A 94 -9.38 -3.54 8.59
#